data_AF-A0A3C1UC50-F1
#
_entry.id   AF-A0A3C1UC50-F1
#
_cell.length_a   1.000
_cell.length_b   1.000
_cell.length_c   1.000
_cell.angle_alpha   90.00
_cell.angle_beta   90.00
_cell.angle_gamma   90.00
#
_symmetry.space_group_name_H-M   'P 1'
#
loop_
_entity.id
_entity.type
_entity.pdbx_description
1 polymer ?
#
loop_
_entity_poly.entity_id
_entity_poly.type
_entity_poly.pdbx_seq_one_letter_code
_entity_poly.pdbx_strand_id
1 'polypeptide(L)'
;MNKAGRYIPLMLLASLTLLLCACGTKKNTALSRFWQAFTTRYNVYYNGMTNYEEQIKILENDYQDDYSQHLFIHPTEARNSPKSPQPSGSFDRTIEKMQKAIALHSIKKKPAKKSGKANNQKYKEYLKREEYNPFIHNAWFMLAKAEYMKGDFLASSATFHYISRHFSWKPDLVLESQIWEALSYCAMGWTTEADNVLAHVHIDQIKSKRIRSLANLAFANFYIKSDKNVEAIPYLAEA
;
A
#
# COMPACT_ATOMS: atom_id res chain seq x y z
N MET A 1 24.14 28.41 -53.62
CA MET A 1 24.01 28.04 -52.19
C MET A 1 22.54 27.72 -51.88
N ASN A 2 22.21 26.45 -51.67
CA ASN A 2 20.83 25.97 -51.46
C ASN A 2 20.27 26.51 -50.13
N LYS A 3 19.47 27.59 -50.21
CA LYS A 3 18.78 28.18 -49.05
C LYS A 3 17.89 27.17 -48.31
N ALA A 4 17.42 26.12 -48.98
CA ALA A 4 16.60 25.06 -48.42
C ALA A 4 17.30 24.27 -47.29
N GLY A 5 18.61 24.00 -47.41
CA GLY A 5 19.36 23.21 -46.41
C GLY A 5 19.48 23.88 -45.04
N ARG A 6 19.36 25.22 -44.99
CA ARG A 6 19.53 26.01 -43.75
C ARG A 6 18.30 25.97 -42.84
N TYR A 7 17.13 25.63 -43.36
CA TYR A 7 15.87 25.57 -42.61
C TYR A 7 15.50 24.16 -42.14
N ILE A 8 16.13 23.11 -42.70
CA ILE A 8 15.93 21.71 -42.30
C ILE A 8 16.18 21.47 -40.79
N PRO A 9 17.29 21.94 -40.18
CA PRO A 9 17.49 21.76 -38.73
C PRO A 9 16.46 22.53 -37.90
N LEU A 10 16.01 23.70 -38.38
CA LEU A 10 15.00 24.51 -37.70
C LEU A 10 13.61 23.84 -37.73
N MET A 11 13.25 23.23 -38.87
CA MET A 11 12.01 22.46 -39.01
C MET A 11 12.05 21.16 -38.20
N LEU A 12 13.20 20.46 -38.16
CA LEU A 12 13.38 19.29 -37.32
C LEU A 12 13.24 19.65 -35.83
N LEU A 13 13.85 20.76 -35.38
CA LEU A 13 13.72 21.24 -34.01
C LEU A 13 12.27 21.64 -33.67
N ALA A 14 11.57 22.33 -34.58
CA ALA A 14 10.16 22.66 -34.42
C ALA A 14 9.23 21.43 -34.40
N SER A 15 9.54 20.42 -35.22
CA SER A 15 8.80 19.15 -35.20
C SER A 15 9.03 18.38 -33.90
N LEU A 16 10.25 18.43 -33.36
CA LEU A 16 10.61 17.79 -32.10
C LEU A 16 9.93 18.47 -30.92
N THR A 17 9.86 19.81 -30.89
CA THR A 17 9.13 20.54 -29.84
C THR A 17 7.62 20.30 -29.89
N LEU A 18 7.03 20.20 -31.10
CA LEU A 18 5.61 19.84 -31.27
C LEU A 18 5.31 18.39 -30.80
N LEU A 19 6.22 17.44 -31.03
CA LEU A 19 6.10 16.07 -30.55
C LEU A 19 6.18 15.98 -29.01
N LEU A 20 6.99 16.83 -28.36
CA LEU A 20 7.09 16.90 -26.90
C LEU A 20 5.82 17.47 -26.26
N CYS A 21 5.15 18.45 -26.88
CA CYS A 21 3.89 19.01 -26.40
C CYS A 21 2.68 18.06 -26.57
N ALA A 22 2.72 17.11 -27.51
CA ALA A 22 1.65 16.14 -27.73
C ALA A 22 1.63 14.99 -26.70
N CYS A 23 2.70 14.84 -25.92
CA CYS A 23 2.85 13.83 -24.87
C CYS A 23 2.16 14.26 -23.57
N GLY A 24 0.82 14.35 -23.60
CA GLY A 24 0.02 14.66 -22.42
C GLY A 24 0.12 13.56 -21.36
N THR A 25 0.68 13.88 -20.20
CA THR A 25 0.87 12.99 -19.02
C THR A 25 -0.43 12.44 -18.42
N LYS A 26 -1.59 12.98 -18.84
CA LYS A 26 -2.94 12.63 -18.37
C LYS A 26 -3.72 11.67 -19.30
N LYS A 27 -3.14 11.20 -20.39
CA LYS A 27 -3.79 10.18 -21.26
C LYS A 27 -3.60 8.79 -20.64
N ASN A 28 -4.60 7.90 -20.73
CA ASN A 28 -4.45 6.50 -20.32
C ASN A 28 -4.08 5.62 -21.53
N THR A 29 -2.79 5.63 -21.91
CA THR A 29 -2.19 4.79 -22.96
C THR A 29 -1.21 3.80 -22.34
N ALA A 30 -0.72 2.82 -23.12
CA ALA A 30 0.26 1.87 -22.61
C ALA A 30 1.57 2.55 -22.20
N LEU A 31 2.06 3.49 -23.03
CA LEU A 31 3.29 4.23 -22.76
C LEU A 31 3.15 5.17 -21.56
N SER A 32 2.01 5.87 -21.42
CA SER A 32 1.82 6.74 -20.25
C SER A 32 1.69 5.95 -18.96
N ARG A 33 0.99 4.79 -18.96
CA ARG A 33 0.94 3.90 -17.80
C ARG A 33 2.33 3.40 -17.40
N PHE A 34 3.15 3.01 -18.38
CA PHE A 34 4.54 2.61 -18.14
C PHE A 34 5.35 3.76 -17.53
N TRP A 35 5.29 4.95 -18.13
CA TRP A 35 6.01 6.13 -17.64
C TRP A 35 5.59 6.50 -16.21
N GLN A 36 4.29 6.56 -15.93
CA GLN A 36 3.77 6.86 -14.60
C GLN A 36 4.18 5.80 -13.58
N ALA A 37 4.14 4.52 -13.92
CA ALA A 37 4.60 3.44 -13.04
C ALA A 37 6.12 3.52 -12.78
N PHE A 38 6.91 3.81 -13.81
CA PHE A 38 8.35 3.93 -13.73
C PHE A 38 8.77 5.10 -12.82
N THR A 39 8.18 6.28 -13.03
CA THR A 39 8.45 7.46 -12.20
C THR A 39 7.97 7.26 -10.76
N THR A 40 6.79 6.65 -10.56
CA THR A 40 6.32 6.28 -9.21
C THR A 40 7.34 5.40 -8.51
N ARG A 41 7.77 4.31 -9.16
CA ARG A 41 8.63 3.28 -8.56
C ARG A 41 10.01 3.80 -8.18
N TYR A 42 10.69 4.46 -9.11
CA TYR A 42 12.12 4.77 -8.97
C TYR A 42 12.40 6.17 -8.43
N ASN A 43 11.39 7.05 -8.38
CA ASN A 43 11.56 8.38 -7.79
C ASN A 43 10.91 8.47 -6.42
N VAL A 44 9.58 8.47 -6.37
CA VAL A 44 8.87 8.80 -5.12
C VAL A 44 8.81 7.58 -4.19
N TYR A 45 8.50 6.41 -4.73
CA TYR A 45 8.35 5.18 -3.94
C TYR A 45 9.67 4.71 -3.32
N TYR A 46 10.74 4.62 -4.12
CA TYR A 46 12.06 4.20 -3.63
C TYR A 46 12.54 5.06 -2.45
N ASN A 47 12.44 6.39 -2.58
CA ASN A 47 12.83 7.31 -1.51
C ASN A 47 11.96 7.17 -0.25
N GLY A 48 10.66 6.84 -0.41
CA GLY A 48 9.78 6.55 0.72
C GLY A 48 10.13 5.20 1.38
N MET A 49 10.38 4.16 0.58
CA MET A 49 10.78 2.83 1.06
C MET A 49 12.06 2.90 1.89
N THR A 50 13.11 3.56 1.38
CA THR A 50 14.39 3.67 2.09
C THR A 50 14.20 4.32 3.45
N ASN A 51 13.44 5.42 3.52
CA ASN A 51 13.13 6.05 4.80
C ASN A 51 12.32 5.10 5.69
N TYR A 52 11.27 4.44 5.19
CA TYR A 52 10.49 3.48 5.96
C TYR A 52 11.38 2.39 6.58
N GLU A 53 12.27 1.78 5.80
CA GLU A 53 13.19 0.74 6.26
C GLU A 53 14.17 1.24 7.32
N GLU A 54 14.72 2.45 7.16
CA GLU A 54 15.58 3.07 8.18
C GLU A 54 14.81 3.29 9.50
N GLN A 55 13.56 3.75 9.42
CA GLN A 55 12.76 4.05 10.62
C GLN A 55 12.25 2.78 11.30
N ILE A 56 11.97 1.71 10.55
CA ILE A 56 11.70 0.38 11.12
C ILE A 56 12.90 -0.12 11.93
N LYS A 57 14.14 0.00 11.40
CA LYS A 57 15.33 -0.42 12.14
C LYS A 57 15.52 0.37 13.43
N ILE A 58 15.26 1.66 13.41
CA ILE A 58 15.29 2.51 14.62
C ILE A 58 14.24 2.02 15.62
N LEU A 59 13.01 1.78 15.16
CA LEU A 59 11.92 1.27 15.98
C LEU A 59 12.29 -0.09 16.62
N GLU A 60 12.81 -1.03 15.83
CA GLU A 60 13.18 -2.38 16.29
C GLU A 60 14.37 -2.40 17.26
N ASN A 61 15.37 -1.53 17.06
CA ASN A 61 16.57 -1.51 17.90
C ASN A 61 16.37 -0.73 19.21
N ASP A 62 15.61 0.36 19.17
CA ASP A 62 15.52 1.28 20.30
C ASP A 62 14.34 0.95 21.23
N TYR A 63 13.31 0.27 20.73
CA TYR A 63 12.15 -0.07 21.53
C TYR A 63 12.49 -1.11 22.61
N GLN A 64 12.06 -0.83 23.84
CA GLN A 64 12.26 -1.69 25.00
C GLN A 64 10.91 -2.07 25.56
N ASP A 65 10.62 -3.36 25.63
CA ASP A 65 9.38 -3.85 26.22
C ASP A 65 9.35 -3.66 27.73
N ASP A 66 8.14 -3.38 28.25
CA ASP A 66 7.85 -3.46 29.66
C ASP A 66 7.34 -4.87 29.99
N TYR A 67 8.20 -5.68 30.59
CA TYR A 67 7.89 -7.06 30.98
C TYR A 67 6.97 -7.18 32.21
N SER A 68 6.55 -6.07 32.81
CA SER A 68 5.55 -6.09 33.90
C SER A 68 4.11 -6.16 33.40
N GLN A 69 3.89 -5.99 32.09
CA GLN A 69 2.59 -6.09 31.43
C GLN A 69 2.58 -7.19 30.36
N HIS A 70 1.39 -7.48 29.82
CA HIS A 70 1.29 -8.30 28.61
C HIS A 70 1.99 -7.58 27.45
N LEU A 71 2.86 -8.31 26.76
CA LEU A 71 3.60 -7.78 25.62
C LEU A 71 2.65 -7.50 24.46
N PHE A 72 2.92 -6.44 23.72
CA PHE A 72 2.21 -6.14 22.50
C PHE A 72 2.62 -7.12 21.40
N ILE A 73 1.65 -7.58 20.59
CA ILE A 73 1.96 -8.40 19.41
C ILE A 73 2.79 -7.60 18.41
N HIS A 74 2.46 -6.31 18.25
CA HIS A 74 3.28 -5.38 17.48
C HIS A 74 3.70 -4.19 18.36
N PRO A 75 5.02 -3.89 18.50
CA PRO A 75 5.54 -2.80 19.34
C PRO A 75 4.82 -1.46 19.15
N THR A 76 4.52 -1.11 17.90
CA THR A 76 3.76 0.10 17.54
C THR A 76 2.45 0.29 18.30
N GLU A 77 1.77 -0.78 18.73
CA GLU A 77 0.55 -0.66 19.54
C GLU A 77 0.76 0.09 20.85
N ALA A 78 1.98 0.07 21.39
CA ALA A 78 2.35 0.85 22.57
C ALA A 78 2.12 2.36 22.37
N ARG A 79 2.06 2.84 21.11
CA ARG A 79 1.67 4.24 20.79
C ARG A 79 0.25 4.59 21.25
N ASN A 80 -0.64 3.61 21.41
CA ASN A 80 -1.98 3.82 21.96
C ASN A 80 -2.06 3.53 23.48
N SER A 81 -0.93 3.24 24.14
CA SER A 81 -0.83 3.02 25.58
C SER A 81 0.16 4.01 26.20
N PRO A 82 -0.29 5.19 26.68
CA PRO A 82 0.60 6.25 27.16
C PRO A 82 1.52 5.86 28.32
N LYS A 83 1.18 4.80 29.06
CA LYS A 83 1.98 4.28 30.18
C LYS A 83 3.08 3.32 29.74
N SER A 84 3.00 2.80 28.52
CA SER A 84 4.01 1.89 27.96
C SER A 84 5.20 2.67 27.41
N PRO A 85 6.40 2.05 27.36
CA PRO A 85 7.51 2.56 26.57
C PRO A 85 7.06 2.91 25.15
N GLN A 86 7.49 4.07 24.64
CA GLN A 86 7.04 4.56 23.34
C GLN A 86 8.03 4.18 22.24
N PRO A 87 7.57 3.54 21.14
CA PRO A 87 8.44 3.23 20.01
C PRO A 87 9.04 4.48 19.37
N SER A 88 10.32 4.40 19.03
CA SER A 88 11.06 5.44 18.28
C SER A 88 10.78 5.37 16.77
N GLY A 89 11.30 6.36 16.02
CA GLY A 89 11.17 6.46 14.57
C GLY A 89 10.04 7.38 14.09
N SER A 90 10.28 8.12 13.01
CA SER A 90 9.33 9.04 12.37
C SER A 90 9.00 8.60 10.94
N PHE A 91 7.74 8.26 10.73
CA PHE A 91 7.23 7.78 9.43
C PHE A 91 6.62 8.90 8.57
N ASP A 92 6.66 10.16 9.02
CA ASP A 92 6.03 11.30 8.34
C ASP A 92 6.56 11.51 6.92
N ARG A 93 7.88 11.39 6.73
CA ARG A 93 8.50 11.50 5.40
C ARG A 93 8.01 10.39 4.47
N THR A 94 7.84 9.16 4.96
CA THR A 94 7.27 8.07 4.16
C THR A 94 5.84 8.39 3.75
N ILE A 95 5.01 8.82 4.71
CA ILE A 95 3.60 9.21 4.48
C ILE A 95 3.52 10.32 3.42
N GLU A 96 4.28 11.41 3.57
CA GLU A 96 4.29 12.52 2.62
C GLU A 96 4.67 12.06 1.20
N LYS A 97 5.71 11.22 1.09
CA LYS A 97 6.14 10.67 -0.21
C LYS A 97 5.05 9.78 -0.82
N MET A 98 4.40 8.91 -0.05
CA MET A 98 3.35 8.05 -0.59
C MET A 98 2.11 8.84 -1.00
N GLN A 99 1.68 9.81 -0.19
CA GLN A 99 0.59 10.73 -0.55
C GLN A 99 0.90 11.49 -1.84
N LYS A 100 2.14 12.00 -1.98
CA LYS A 100 2.59 12.65 -3.21
C LYS A 100 2.60 11.71 -4.41
N ALA A 101 3.07 10.47 -4.24
CA ALA A 101 3.10 9.47 -5.30
C ALA A 101 1.68 9.17 -5.80
N ILE A 102 0.74 8.93 -4.87
CA ILE A 102 -0.68 8.69 -5.15
C ILE A 102 -1.30 9.88 -5.87
N ALA A 103 -1.11 11.10 -5.37
CA ALA A 103 -1.68 12.30 -5.95
C ALA A 103 -1.20 12.57 -7.38
N LEU A 104 0.09 12.35 -7.66
CA LEU A 104 0.69 12.67 -8.97
C LEU A 104 0.53 11.56 -10.01
N HIS A 105 0.52 10.30 -9.59
CA HIS A 105 0.71 9.17 -10.50
C HIS A 105 -0.48 8.20 -10.58
N SER A 106 -1.54 8.39 -9.79
CA SER A 106 -2.78 7.62 -9.95
C SER A 106 -3.39 7.87 -11.33
N ILE A 107 -3.89 6.81 -11.98
CA ILE A 107 -4.55 6.88 -13.28
C ILE A 107 -5.96 6.32 -13.12
N LYS A 108 -6.91 7.19 -12.79
CA LYS A 108 -8.34 6.83 -12.64
C LYS A 108 -9.12 6.82 -13.96
N LYS A 109 -8.62 7.53 -14.98
CA LYS A 109 -9.27 7.62 -16.29
C LYS A 109 -9.26 6.27 -16.99
N LYS A 110 -10.41 5.74 -17.42
CA LYS A 110 -10.49 4.48 -18.18
C LYS A 110 -9.74 4.56 -19.52
N PRO A 111 -9.09 3.46 -19.98
CA PRO A 111 -8.42 3.43 -21.27
C PRO A 111 -9.44 3.34 -22.41
N ALA A 112 -9.04 3.80 -23.60
CA ALA A 112 -9.89 3.69 -24.78
C ALA A 112 -10.19 2.23 -25.13
N LYS A 113 -11.44 1.94 -25.52
CA LYS A 113 -11.87 0.60 -25.88
C LYS A 113 -11.16 0.15 -27.17
N LYS A 114 -10.53 -1.03 -27.16
CA LYS A 114 -9.95 -1.65 -28.35
C LYS A 114 -11.00 -2.46 -29.10
N SER A 115 -11.12 -2.24 -30.41
CA SER A 115 -11.94 -3.06 -31.29
C SER A 115 -11.49 -4.53 -31.27
N GLY A 116 -12.43 -5.47 -31.47
CA GLY A 116 -12.16 -6.91 -31.48
C GLY A 116 -11.91 -7.55 -30.11
N LYS A 117 -11.89 -6.79 -29.00
CA LYS A 117 -11.69 -7.34 -27.64
C LYS A 117 -12.96 -7.42 -26.80
N ALA A 118 -14.13 -7.15 -27.39
CA ALA A 118 -15.40 -7.07 -26.67
C ALA A 118 -15.78 -8.39 -25.95
N ASN A 119 -15.43 -9.54 -26.52
CA ASN A 119 -15.76 -10.85 -25.94
C ASN A 119 -14.72 -11.38 -24.94
N ASN A 120 -13.59 -10.69 -24.75
CA ASN A 120 -12.54 -11.14 -23.83
C ASN A 120 -12.89 -10.75 -22.38
N GLN A 121 -13.15 -11.75 -21.53
CA GLN A 121 -13.53 -11.55 -20.13
C GLN A 121 -12.47 -10.80 -19.31
N LYS A 122 -11.18 -11.16 -19.43
CA LYS A 122 -10.07 -10.46 -18.75
C LYS A 122 -9.99 -8.98 -19.15
N TYR A 123 -10.32 -8.69 -20.40
CA TYR A 123 -10.36 -7.31 -20.89
C TYR A 123 -11.54 -6.53 -20.29
N LYS A 124 -12.71 -7.15 -20.15
CA LYS A 124 -13.86 -6.54 -19.45
C LYS A 124 -13.52 -6.24 -17.99
N GLU A 125 -12.91 -7.19 -17.29
CA GLU A 125 -12.46 -7.02 -15.89
C GLU A 125 -11.42 -5.91 -15.75
N TYR A 126 -10.45 -5.85 -16.65
CA TYR A 126 -9.48 -4.76 -16.69
C TYR A 126 -10.15 -3.38 -16.85
N LEU A 127 -11.19 -3.25 -17.68
CA LEU A 127 -11.93 -1.99 -17.86
C LEU A 127 -12.85 -1.61 -16.68
N LYS A 128 -13.14 -2.56 -15.78
CA LYS A 128 -13.90 -2.31 -14.55
C LYS A 128 -13.02 -1.74 -13.43
N ARG A 129 -11.69 -1.82 -13.56
CA ARG A 129 -10.76 -1.28 -12.58
C ARG A 129 -10.93 0.23 -12.44
N GLU A 130 -10.69 0.70 -11.23
CA GLU A 130 -10.72 2.12 -10.87
C GLU A 130 -9.32 2.75 -10.88
N GLU A 131 -8.28 1.92 -10.93
CA GLU A 131 -6.89 2.33 -11.01
C GLU A 131 -6.16 1.58 -12.14
N TYR A 132 -5.44 2.32 -12.97
CA TYR A 132 -4.76 1.81 -14.17
C TYR A 132 -3.24 1.95 -14.12
N ASN A 133 -2.67 2.66 -13.14
CA ASN A 133 -1.24 2.62 -12.86
C ASN A 133 -0.90 1.25 -12.27
N PRO A 134 -0.09 0.43 -12.97
CA PRO A 134 0.20 -0.93 -12.53
C PRO A 134 1.02 -1.00 -11.24
N PHE A 135 1.63 0.09 -10.78
CA PHE A 135 2.52 0.13 -9.62
C PHE A 135 1.95 0.85 -8.39
N ILE A 136 0.94 1.72 -8.55
CA ILE A 136 0.52 2.64 -7.48
C ILE A 136 -0.05 1.95 -6.24
N HIS A 137 -0.56 0.73 -6.37
CA HIS A 137 -1.00 -0.10 -5.24
C HIS A 137 0.11 -0.30 -4.18
N ASN A 138 1.39 -0.34 -4.59
CA ASN A 138 2.50 -0.43 -3.66
C ASN A 138 2.64 0.84 -2.81
N ALA A 139 2.40 2.02 -3.40
CA ALA A 139 2.43 3.28 -2.67
C ALA A 139 1.28 3.40 -1.68
N TRP A 140 0.08 2.99 -2.06
CA TRP A 140 -1.06 2.86 -1.14
C TRP A 140 -0.77 1.92 0.03
N PHE A 141 -0.22 0.74 -0.26
CA PHE A 141 0.10 -0.23 0.79
C PHE A 141 1.18 0.28 1.75
N MET A 142 2.21 0.96 1.22
CA MET A 142 3.24 1.59 2.04
C MET A 142 2.71 2.75 2.89
N LEU A 143 1.78 3.55 2.35
CA LEU A 143 1.10 4.61 3.10
C LEU A 143 0.42 4.02 4.33
N ALA A 144 -0.42 3.00 4.13
CA ALA A 144 -1.18 2.37 5.21
C ALA A 144 -0.28 1.76 6.28
N LYS A 145 0.83 1.10 5.89
CA LYS A 145 1.84 0.62 6.84
C LYS A 145 2.51 1.77 7.59
N ALA A 146 2.90 2.85 6.91
CA ALA A 146 3.56 3.98 7.56
C ALA A 146 2.62 4.71 8.54
N GLU A 147 1.34 4.83 8.21
CA GLU A 147 0.28 5.31 9.11
C GLU A 147 0.17 4.40 10.35
N TYR A 148 0.18 3.07 10.16
CA TYR A 148 0.21 2.11 11.28
C TYR A 148 1.43 2.37 12.16
N MET A 149 2.65 2.37 11.59
CA MET A 149 3.90 2.54 12.32
C MET A 149 4.00 3.89 13.06
N LYS A 150 3.37 4.93 12.52
CA LYS A 150 3.22 6.24 13.17
C LYS A 150 2.27 6.20 14.38
N GLY A 151 1.41 5.19 14.48
CA GLY A 151 0.35 5.07 15.48
C GLY A 151 -0.98 5.71 15.05
N ASP A 152 -1.10 6.13 13.79
CA ASP A 152 -2.36 6.61 13.21
C ASP A 152 -3.20 5.42 12.72
N PHE A 153 -3.65 4.60 13.67
CA PHE A 153 -4.35 3.35 13.40
C PHE A 153 -5.68 3.56 12.68
N LEU A 154 -6.36 4.68 12.95
CA LEU A 154 -7.60 5.02 12.26
C LEU A 154 -7.34 5.32 10.79
N ALA A 155 -6.36 6.17 10.46
CA ALA A 155 -5.98 6.42 9.07
C ALA A 155 -5.51 5.13 8.38
N SER A 156 -4.68 4.34 9.07
CA SER A 156 -4.17 3.06 8.56
C SER A 156 -5.31 2.11 8.20
N SER A 157 -6.27 1.89 9.10
CA SER A 157 -7.45 1.04 8.84
C SER A 157 -8.24 1.52 7.62
N ALA A 158 -8.50 2.83 7.51
CA ALA A 158 -9.21 3.41 6.38
C ALA A 158 -8.44 3.24 5.05
N THR A 159 -7.12 3.40 5.06
CA THR A 159 -6.27 3.23 3.89
C THR A 159 -6.21 1.76 3.46
N PHE A 160 -6.08 0.81 4.40
CA PHE A 160 -6.14 -0.62 4.08
C PHE A 160 -7.52 -1.04 3.56
N HIS A 161 -8.59 -0.54 4.16
CA HIS A 161 -9.96 -0.74 3.66
C HIS A 161 -10.12 -0.23 2.22
N TYR A 162 -9.58 0.96 1.93
CA TYR A 162 -9.54 1.51 0.58
C TYR A 162 -8.83 0.55 -0.38
N ILE A 163 -7.71 -0.04 0.04
CA ILE A 163 -6.97 -0.98 -0.82
C ILE A 163 -7.82 -2.23 -1.12
N SER A 164 -8.42 -2.82 -0.09
CA SER A 164 -9.28 -4.01 -0.20
C SER A 164 -10.43 -3.79 -1.19
N ARG A 165 -11.06 -2.60 -1.15
CA ARG A 165 -12.17 -2.25 -2.05
C ARG A 165 -11.71 -1.94 -3.47
N HIS A 166 -10.66 -1.14 -3.61
CA HIS A 166 -10.29 -0.54 -4.90
C HIS A 166 -9.23 -1.32 -5.68
N PHE A 167 -8.62 -2.35 -5.11
CA PHE A 167 -7.66 -3.25 -5.79
C PHE A 167 -8.10 -4.72 -5.78
N SER A 168 -9.41 -4.99 -5.79
CA SER A 168 -10.00 -6.35 -5.75
C SER A 168 -9.47 -7.34 -6.80
N TRP A 169 -8.84 -6.88 -7.87
CA TRP A 169 -8.15 -7.74 -8.85
C TRP A 169 -6.76 -8.25 -8.39
N LYS A 170 -6.35 -7.95 -7.15
CA LYS A 170 -5.11 -8.41 -6.51
C LYS A 170 -5.46 -9.13 -5.20
N PRO A 171 -5.83 -10.43 -5.25
CA PRO A 171 -6.34 -11.15 -4.08
C PRO A 171 -5.35 -11.16 -2.91
N ASP A 172 -4.06 -11.41 -3.16
CA ASP A 172 -3.05 -11.42 -2.10
C ASP A 172 -2.89 -10.04 -1.42
N LEU A 173 -3.01 -8.95 -2.19
CA LEU A 173 -2.93 -7.59 -1.65
C LEU A 173 -4.18 -7.27 -0.80
N VAL A 174 -5.35 -7.68 -1.26
CA VAL A 174 -6.62 -7.50 -0.54
C VAL A 174 -6.57 -8.26 0.79
N LEU A 175 -6.21 -9.54 0.74
CA LEU A 175 -6.08 -10.37 1.93
C LEU A 175 -5.10 -9.77 2.94
N GLU A 176 -3.91 -9.37 2.49
CA GLU A 176 -2.93 -8.76 3.37
C GLU A 176 -3.41 -7.41 3.94
N SER A 177 -4.15 -6.63 3.15
CA SER A 177 -4.72 -5.37 3.61
C SER A 177 -5.81 -5.57 4.66
N GLN A 178 -6.68 -6.58 4.49
CA GLN A 178 -7.68 -6.95 5.52
C GLN A 178 -7.01 -7.38 6.82
N ILE A 179 -5.92 -8.15 6.76
CA ILE A 179 -5.18 -8.56 7.97
C ILE A 179 -4.60 -7.33 8.69
N TRP A 180 -4.00 -6.39 7.96
CA TRP A 180 -3.50 -5.15 8.57
C TRP A 180 -4.63 -4.22 9.05
N GLU A 181 -5.77 -4.17 8.37
CA GLU A 181 -6.97 -3.44 8.81
C GLU A 181 -7.45 -3.97 10.16
N ALA A 182 -7.50 -5.29 10.34
CA ALA A 182 -7.80 -5.92 11.62
C ALA A 182 -6.76 -5.61 12.71
N LEU A 183 -5.46 -5.62 12.38
CA LEU A 183 -4.40 -5.21 13.31
C LEU A 183 -4.57 -3.76 13.77
N SER A 184 -4.93 -2.85 12.86
CA SER A 184 -5.23 -1.45 13.19
C SER A 184 -6.41 -1.34 14.16
N TYR A 185 -7.48 -2.11 13.93
CA TYR A 185 -8.61 -2.17 14.88
C TYR A 185 -8.21 -2.74 16.24
N CYS A 186 -7.39 -3.80 16.27
CA CYS A 186 -6.86 -4.36 17.53
C CYS A 186 -6.02 -3.34 18.30
N ALA A 187 -5.17 -2.57 17.61
CA ALA A 187 -4.36 -1.51 18.21
C ALA A 187 -5.22 -0.42 18.88
N MET A 188 -6.42 -0.16 18.34
CA MET A 188 -7.40 0.77 18.91
C MET A 188 -8.31 0.15 19.99
N GLY A 189 -8.25 -1.17 20.20
CA GLY A 189 -9.18 -1.92 21.06
C GLY A 189 -10.57 -2.09 20.45
N TRP A 190 -10.73 -1.89 19.14
CA TRP A 190 -12.00 -2.00 18.41
C TRP A 190 -12.23 -3.46 17.97
N THR A 191 -12.50 -4.32 18.94
CA THR A 191 -12.55 -5.78 18.73
C THR A 191 -13.71 -6.21 17.83
N THR A 192 -14.85 -5.52 17.86
CA THR A 192 -16.00 -5.82 16.98
C THR A 192 -15.64 -5.62 15.50
N GLU A 193 -14.98 -4.51 15.18
CA GLU A 193 -14.52 -4.20 13.82
C GLU A 193 -13.43 -5.16 13.37
N ALA A 194 -12.49 -5.50 14.26
CA ALA A 194 -11.47 -6.50 13.98
C ALA A 194 -12.08 -7.88 13.65
N ASP A 195 -13.04 -8.35 14.45
CA ASP A 195 -13.74 -9.62 14.23
C ASP A 195 -14.45 -9.66 12.88
N ASN A 196 -15.17 -8.58 12.53
CA ASN A 196 -15.87 -8.46 11.25
C ASN A 196 -14.92 -8.58 10.04
N VAL A 197 -13.71 -8.01 10.14
CA VAL A 197 -12.71 -8.12 9.08
C VAL A 197 -12.10 -9.53 9.06
N LEU A 198 -11.75 -10.08 10.22
CA LEU A 198 -11.13 -11.41 10.35
C LEU A 198 -12.07 -12.55 9.97
N ALA A 199 -13.38 -12.37 10.06
CA ALA A 199 -14.38 -13.34 9.59
C ALA A 199 -14.23 -13.70 8.10
N HIS A 200 -13.57 -12.84 7.31
CA HIS A 200 -13.28 -13.06 5.90
C HIS A 200 -11.87 -13.63 5.63
N VAL A 201 -11.06 -13.87 6.67
CA VAL A 201 -9.68 -14.34 6.57
C VAL A 201 -9.62 -15.83 6.90
N HIS A 202 -9.50 -16.67 5.87
CA HIS A 202 -9.37 -18.12 6.02
C HIS A 202 -7.89 -18.56 5.99
N ILE A 203 -7.26 -18.67 7.17
CA ILE A 203 -5.81 -18.93 7.33
C ILE A 203 -5.36 -20.20 6.58
N ASP A 204 -6.17 -21.26 6.61
CA ASP A 204 -5.92 -22.54 5.96
C ASP A 204 -5.75 -22.40 4.44
N GLN A 205 -6.42 -21.42 3.84
CA GLN A 205 -6.39 -21.15 2.39
C GLN A 205 -5.21 -20.25 1.96
N ILE A 206 -4.48 -19.66 2.90
CA ILE A 206 -3.39 -18.70 2.61
C ILE A 206 -2.12 -19.43 2.19
N LYS A 207 -1.79 -19.42 0.88
CA LYS A 207 -0.60 -20.12 0.35
C LYS A 207 0.72 -19.49 0.77
N SER A 208 0.77 -18.17 0.91
CA SER A 208 1.99 -17.44 1.28
C SER A 208 2.28 -17.63 2.77
N LYS A 209 3.39 -18.29 3.10
CA LYS A 209 3.84 -18.45 4.50
C LYS A 209 3.91 -17.12 5.26
N ARG A 210 4.41 -16.07 4.59
CA ARG A 210 4.51 -14.72 5.17
C ARG A 210 3.14 -14.14 5.51
N ILE A 211 2.17 -14.23 4.60
CA ILE A 211 0.82 -13.70 4.85
C ILE A 211 0.11 -14.55 5.90
N ARG A 212 0.34 -15.87 5.91
CA ARG A 212 -0.20 -16.80 6.91
C ARG A 212 0.30 -16.48 8.32
N SER A 213 1.60 -16.27 8.48
CA SER A 213 2.23 -15.81 9.73
C SER A 213 1.65 -14.47 10.19
N LEU A 214 1.51 -13.49 9.29
CA LEU A 214 0.86 -12.22 9.61
C LEU A 214 -0.61 -12.39 10.03
N ALA A 215 -1.35 -13.28 9.38
CA ALA A 215 -2.74 -13.58 9.76
C ALA A 215 -2.79 -14.20 11.15
N ASN A 216 -1.91 -15.16 11.45
CA ASN A 216 -1.79 -15.75 12.79
C ASN A 216 -1.51 -14.68 13.85
N LEU A 217 -0.59 -13.75 13.60
CA LEU A 217 -0.36 -12.60 14.50
C LEU A 217 -1.61 -11.76 14.71
N ALA A 218 -2.39 -11.49 13.65
CA ALA A 218 -3.63 -10.71 13.75
C ALA A 218 -4.72 -11.44 14.56
N PHE A 219 -4.90 -12.74 14.35
CA PHE A 219 -5.84 -13.55 15.16
C PHE A 219 -5.39 -13.63 16.62
N ALA A 220 -4.10 -13.89 16.88
CA ALA A 220 -3.55 -13.88 18.23
C ALA A 220 -3.81 -12.54 18.94
N ASN A 221 -3.54 -11.42 18.26
CA ASN A 221 -3.77 -10.09 18.78
C ASN A 221 -5.25 -9.86 19.09
N PHE A 222 -6.14 -10.18 18.16
CA PHE A 222 -7.59 -10.08 18.36
C PHE A 222 -8.06 -10.86 19.59
N TYR A 223 -7.62 -12.10 19.76
CA TYR A 223 -7.99 -12.92 20.91
C TYR A 223 -7.46 -12.35 22.23
N ILE A 224 -6.21 -11.86 22.26
CA ILE A 224 -5.63 -11.19 23.43
C ILE A 224 -6.43 -9.92 23.78
N LYS A 225 -6.75 -9.08 22.80
CA LYS A 225 -7.55 -7.85 23.00
C LYS A 225 -9.00 -8.13 23.41
N SER A 226 -9.47 -9.35 23.17
CA SER A 226 -10.81 -9.81 23.54
C SER A 226 -10.84 -10.60 24.84
N ASP A 227 -9.74 -10.58 25.63
CA ASP A 227 -9.56 -11.34 26.87
C ASP A 227 -9.71 -12.87 26.72
N LYS A 228 -9.50 -13.38 25.49
CA LYS A 228 -9.59 -14.80 25.09
C LYS A 228 -8.20 -15.40 24.91
N ASN A 229 -7.40 -15.36 25.97
CA ASN A 229 -5.97 -15.68 25.89
C ASN A 229 -5.69 -17.13 25.48
N VAL A 230 -6.56 -18.08 25.84
CA VAL A 230 -6.38 -19.50 25.50
C VAL A 230 -6.50 -19.71 23.99
N GLU A 231 -7.43 -19.01 23.36
CA GLU A 231 -7.67 -19.05 21.92
C GLU A 231 -6.53 -18.41 21.12
N ALA A 232 -5.75 -17.49 21.71
CA ALA A 232 -4.59 -16.88 21.07
C ALA A 232 -3.39 -17.83 20.92
N ILE A 233 -3.23 -18.80 21.84
CA ILE A 233 -2.09 -19.72 21.91
C ILE A 233 -1.78 -20.44 20.59
N PRO A 234 -2.75 -21.13 19.93
CA PRO A 234 -2.46 -21.84 18.68
C PRO A 234 -1.98 -20.90 17.57
N TYR A 235 -2.47 -19.66 17.53
CA TYR A 235 -2.03 -18.70 16.52
C TYR A 235 -0.62 -18.18 16.80
N LEU A 236 -0.27 -17.94 18.07
CA LEU A 236 1.10 -17.56 18.45
C LEU A 236 2.12 -18.65 18.10
N ALA A 237 1.75 -19.92 18.24
CA ALA A 237 2.64 -21.04 17.94
C ALA A 237 2.94 -21.20 16.43
N GLU A 238 2.01 -20.74 15.58
CA GLU A 238 2.06 -20.87 14.12
C GLU A 238 2.45 -19.57 13.41
N ALA A 239 2.68 -18.48 14.16
CA ALA A 239 3.10 -17.18 13.67
C ALA A 239 4.60 -17.17 13.32
#